data_AF-A0A4W5R7L5-F1
#
_entry.id   AF-A0A4W5R7L5-F1
#
_cell.length_a   1.000
_cell.length_b   1.000
_cell.length_c   1.000
_cell.angle_alpha   90.00
_cell.angle_beta   90.00
_cell.angle_gamma   90.00
#
_symmetry.space_group_name_H-M   'P 1'
#
loop_
_entity.id
_entity.type
_entity.pdbx_description
1 polymer ?
#
loop_
_entity_poly.entity_id
_entity_poly.type
_entity_poly.pdbx_seq_one_letter_code
_entity_poly.pdbx_strand_id
1 'polypeptide(L)'
;MKKFNIRKVLDGLKEQASSSVSSGQSGAPENNLMHETLQSENFQLCKTVRHGFPYQPSSMAHDPVQKILAIGTQSGALRLFGRPGVECYCQHESGAAVISLQFLINEGALVSALADDSVHLWNLRQRRPAILHSLKFNRERITFVHLPFQSKWLYIGTEKGNIHIVNVESFTLSGYVIMWNKAIEL
;
A
#
# COMPACT_ATOMS: atom_id res chain seq x y z
N MET A 1 14.95 -26.84 -43.81
CA MET A 1 14.36 -26.48 -42.50
C MET A 1 13.82 -27.74 -41.85
N LYS A 2 14.50 -28.26 -40.82
CA LYS A 2 14.15 -29.53 -40.15
C LYS A 2 13.05 -29.28 -39.10
N LYS A 3 11.86 -29.86 -39.30
CA LYS A 3 10.75 -29.84 -38.34
C LYS A 3 11.01 -30.89 -37.25
N PHE A 4 11.07 -30.47 -35.99
CA PHE A 4 11.14 -31.35 -34.82
C PHE A 4 9.74 -31.88 -34.48
N ASN A 5 9.59 -33.21 -34.44
CA ASN A 5 8.35 -33.92 -34.07
C ASN A 5 8.38 -34.30 -32.58
N ILE A 6 7.60 -33.61 -31.75
CA ILE A 6 7.57 -33.76 -30.27
C ILE A 6 6.75 -34.98 -29.81
N ARG A 7 6.11 -35.72 -30.73
CA ARG A 7 5.20 -36.83 -30.38
C ARG A 7 5.85 -38.06 -29.74
N LYS A 8 7.19 -38.19 -29.72
CA LYS A 8 7.89 -39.37 -29.18
C LYS A 8 8.42 -39.24 -27.75
N VAL A 9 8.36 -38.07 -27.12
CA VAL A 9 8.96 -37.86 -25.79
C VAL A 9 8.00 -38.21 -24.65
N LEU A 10 6.69 -38.25 -24.90
CA LEU A 10 5.66 -38.44 -23.88
C LEU A 10 5.24 -39.90 -23.63
N ASP A 11 5.57 -40.83 -24.53
CA ASP A 11 5.17 -42.24 -24.39
C ASP A 11 5.97 -42.98 -23.29
N GLY A 12 7.16 -42.48 -22.91
CA GLY A 12 8.03 -43.14 -21.93
C GLY A 12 7.65 -42.94 -20.46
N LEU A 13 6.68 -42.05 -20.15
CA LEU A 13 6.28 -41.77 -18.76
C LEU A 13 5.06 -42.58 -18.29
N LYS A 14 4.37 -43.28 -19.20
CA LYS A 14 3.15 -44.04 -18.87
C LYS A 14 3.39 -45.47 -18.41
N GLU A 15 4.57 -46.04 -18.67
CA GLU A 15 4.87 -47.44 -18.35
C GLU A 15 5.39 -47.68 -16.93
N GLN A 16 5.75 -46.64 -16.16
CA GLN A 16 6.29 -46.80 -14.80
C GLN A 16 5.23 -46.87 -13.68
N ALA A 17 3.94 -46.79 -13.98
CA ALA A 17 2.89 -46.70 -12.96
C ALA A 17 2.11 -48.01 -12.69
N SER A 18 2.40 -49.12 -13.36
CA SER A 18 1.62 -50.36 -13.19
C SER A 18 2.48 -51.61 -12.93
N SER A 19 2.94 -51.78 -11.69
CA SER A 19 3.26 -53.11 -11.17
C SER A 19 3.11 -53.19 -9.64
N SER A 20 1.91 -53.53 -9.18
CA SER A 20 1.68 -54.52 -8.11
C SER A 20 0.18 -54.64 -7.79
N VAL A 21 -0.34 -55.88 -7.91
CA VAL A 21 -1.71 -56.29 -7.59
C VAL A 21 -1.67 -57.25 -6.41
N SER A 22 -2.50 -56.99 -5.38
CA SER A 22 -3.36 -57.95 -4.65
C SER A 22 -4.09 -57.17 -3.53
N SER A 23 -5.37 -57.32 -3.21
CA SER A 23 -6.43 -58.26 -3.60
C SER A 23 -7.80 -57.69 -3.18
N GLY A 24 -8.79 -57.77 -4.07
CA GLY A 24 -10.23 -57.93 -3.74
C GLY A 24 -11.02 -56.72 -3.24
N GLN A 25 -11.78 -56.09 -4.14
CA GLN A 25 -13.25 -55.94 -4.01
C GLN A 25 -13.84 -55.28 -5.26
N SER A 26 -15.01 -55.78 -5.63
CA SER A 26 -15.83 -55.44 -6.78
C SER A 26 -16.46 -54.05 -6.66
N GLY A 27 -16.19 -53.18 -7.62
CA GLY A 27 -16.91 -51.95 -7.89
C GLY A 27 -16.52 -51.47 -9.28
N ALA A 28 -17.50 -51.07 -10.09
CA ALA A 28 -17.30 -50.56 -11.46
C ALA A 28 -16.15 -49.53 -11.50
N PRO A 29 -15.39 -49.42 -12.59
CA PRO A 29 -14.52 -48.27 -12.74
C PRO A 29 -15.44 -47.06 -12.82
N GLU A 30 -15.56 -46.30 -11.73
CA GLU A 30 -16.03 -44.94 -11.81
C GLU A 30 -15.17 -44.30 -12.89
N ASN A 31 -15.80 -43.99 -14.01
CA ASN A 31 -15.23 -43.13 -15.01
C ASN A 31 -14.79 -41.88 -14.26
N ASN A 32 -13.50 -41.78 -13.96
CA ASN A 32 -12.81 -40.51 -13.78
C ASN A 32 -12.90 -39.78 -15.12
N LEU A 33 -14.11 -39.36 -15.48
CA LEU A 33 -14.38 -38.38 -16.50
C LEU A 33 -13.66 -37.14 -15.97
N MET A 34 -12.43 -36.93 -16.44
CA MET A 34 -11.87 -35.59 -16.43
C MET A 34 -12.94 -34.73 -17.09
N HIS A 35 -13.63 -33.93 -16.29
CA HIS A 35 -14.61 -32.99 -16.79
C HIS A 35 -13.86 -31.98 -17.64
N GLU A 36 -13.83 -32.22 -18.96
CA GLU A 36 -13.21 -31.31 -19.94
C GLU A 36 -14.02 -30.00 -20.09
N THR A 37 -15.20 -29.94 -19.49
CA THR A 37 -16.05 -28.76 -19.50
C THR A 37 -15.79 -27.93 -18.24
N LEU A 38 -15.25 -26.72 -18.43
CA LEU A 38 -15.03 -25.75 -17.35
C LEU A 38 -16.37 -25.36 -16.71
N GLN A 39 -16.44 -25.46 -15.39
CA GLN A 39 -17.60 -25.04 -14.59
C GLN A 39 -17.34 -23.69 -13.93
N SER A 40 -18.40 -22.99 -13.52
CA SER A 40 -18.28 -21.69 -12.83
C SER A 40 -17.40 -21.78 -11.58
N GLU A 41 -17.39 -22.94 -10.92
CA GLU A 41 -16.62 -23.24 -9.71
C GLU A 41 -15.11 -23.25 -9.97
N ASN A 42 -14.69 -23.46 -11.22
CA ASN A 42 -13.29 -23.42 -11.63
C ASN A 42 -12.78 -21.99 -11.82
N PHE A 43 -13.66 -20.99 -11.79
CA PHE A 43 -13.31 -19.59 -11.97
C PHE A 43 -13.48 -18.82 -10.67
N GLN A 44 -12.42 -18.18 -10.23
CA GLN A 44 -12.47 -17.20 -9.16
C GLN A 44 -11.90 -15.89 -9.66
N LEU A 45 -12.69 -14.82 -9.55
CA LEU A 45 -12.17 -13.48 -9.80
C LEU A 45 -11.36 -13.03 -8.58
N CYS A 46 -10.06 -12.83 -8.77
CA CYS A 46 -9.20 -12.27 -7.73
C CYS A 46 -8.42 -11.07 -8.27
N LYS A 47 -8.20 -10.06 -7.42
CA LYS A 47 -7.26 -8.98 -7.73
C LYS A 47 -5.85 -9.53 -7.59
N THR A 48 -5.06 -9.42 -8.65
CA THR A 48 -3.67 -9.90 -8.68
C THR A 48 -2.71 -8.80 -8.26
N VAL A 49 -2.21 -8.01 -9.21
CA VAL A 49 -1.18 -6.98 -8.99
C VAL A 49 -1.60 -5.71 -9.71
N ARG A 50 -1.32 -4.56 -9.12
CA ARG A 50 -1.43 -3.27 -9.81
C ARG A 50 -0.13 -2.99 -10.53
N HIS A 51 -0.21 -2.82 -11.85
CA HIS A 51 0.93 -2.43 -12.67
C HIS A 51 0.87 -0.93 -12.99
N GLY A 52 2.04 -0.37 -13.35
CA GLY A 52 2.16 1.00 -13.82
C GLY A 52 2.23 2.05 -12.71
N PHE A 53 1.97 3.29 -13.06
CA PHE A 53 2.04 4.46 -12.17
C PHE A 53 0.65 4.76 -11.57
N PRO A 54 0.54 5.24 -10.31
CA PRO A 54 -0.75 5.58 -9.72
C PRO A 54 -1.51 6.64 -10.54
N TYR A 55 -2.83 6.46 -10.65
CA TYR A 55 -3.71 7.45 -11.28
C TYR A 55 -3.89 8.67 -10.38
N GLN A 56 -3.86 9.88 -10.97
CA GLN A 56 -4.00 11.17 -10.27
C GLN A 56 -3.09 11.29 -9.03
N PRO A 57 -1.76 11.26 -9.21
CA PRO A 57 -0.83 11.58 -8.12
C PRO A 57 -1.08 13.01 -7.63
N SER A 58 -1.11 13.20 -6.32
CA SER A 58 -1.36 14.51 -5.69
C SER A 58 -0.20 14.97 -4.83
N SER A 59 0.57 14.03 -4.26
CA SER A 59 1.68 14.32 -3.38
C SER A 59 2.76 13.26 -3.49
N MET A 60 4.00 13.60 -3.14
CA MET A 60 5.10 12.64 -3.06
C MET A 60 6.04 12.99 -1.91
N ALA A 61 6.72 11.98 -1.37
CA ALA A 61 7.78 12.15 -0.38
C ALA A 61 8.87 11.10 -0.60
N HIS A 62 10.10 11.40 -0.18
CA HIS A 62 11.21 10.46 -0.31
C HIS A 62 12.00 10.37 1.00
N ASP A 63 12.27 9.14 1.44
CA ASP A 63 13.27 8.86 2.46
C ASP A 63 14.59 8.46 1.76
N PRO A 64 15.64 9.31 1.80
CA PRO A 64 16.91 9.05 1.14
C PRO A 64 17.73 7.97 1.84
N VAL A 65 17.51 7.72 3.14
CA VAL A 65 18.27 6.73 3.91
C VAL A 65 17.72 5.33 3.63
N GLN A 66 16.40 5.17 3.74
CA GLN A 66 15.73 3.90 3.46
C GLN A 66 15.57 3.65 1.95
N LYS A 67 15.75 4.68 1.12
CA LYS A 67 15.58 4.66 -0.33
C LYS A 67 14.17 4.25 -0.73
N ILE A 68 13.19 4.85 -0.07
CA ILE A 68 11.76 4.60 -0.29
C ILE A 68 11.11 5.90 -0.78
N LEU A 69 10.26 5.79 -1.79
CA LEU A 69 9.44 6.85 -2.37
C LEU A 69 7.97 6.56 -2.06
N ALA A 70 7.28 7.52 -1.46
CA ALA A 70 5.83 7.48 -1.27
C ALA A 70 5.16 8.38 -2.29
N ILE A 71 4.08 7.90 -2.90
CA ILE A 71 3.21 8.67 -3.79
C ILE A 71 1.78 8.58 -3.25
N GLY A 72 1.20 9.73 -2.96
CA GLY A 72 -0.21 9.89 -2.59
C GLY A 72 -1.03 10.27 -3.81
N THR A 73 -2.32 9.93 -3.77
CA THR A 73 -3.25 10.17 -4.88
C THR A 73 -4.48 10.95 -4.42
N GLN A 74 -5.20 11.49 -5.40
CA GLN A 74 -6.48 12.17 -5.16
C GLN A 74 -7.58 11.24 -4.61
N SER A 75 -7.44 9.93 -4.78
CA SER A 75 -8.39 8.93 -4.25
C SER A 75 -7.99 8.37 -2.89
N GLY A 76 -7.06 9.00 -2.16
CA GLY A 76 -6.59 8.53 -0.86
C GLY A 76 -5.70 7.28 -0.90
N ALA A 77 -5.30 6.82 -2.09
CA ALA A 77 -4.33 5.73 -2.20
C ALA A 77 -2.91 6.24 -1.95
N LEU A 78 -2.11 5.38 -1.33
CA LEU A 78 -0.69 5.53 -1.06
C LEU A 78 0.04 4.39 -1.77
N ARG A 79 1.03 4.71 -2.60
CA ARG A 79 1.96 3.73 -3.17
C ARG A 79 3.37 4.00 -2.69
N LEU A 80 3.99 2.96 -2.18
CA LEU A 80 5.37 2.97 -1.71
C LEU A 80 6.22 2.18 -2.72
N PHE A 81 7.33 2.78 -3.13
CA PHE A 81 8.31 2.19 -4.03
C PHE A 81 9.68 2.22 -3.35
N GLY A 82 10.47 1.17 -3.51
CA GLY A 82 11.84 1.13 -3.00
C GLY A 82 12.79 0.45 -3.97
N ARG A 83 13.70 -0.36 -3.43
CA ARG A 83 14.56 -1.26 -4.20
C ARG A 83 13.72 -2.25 -5.04
N PRO A 84 14.30 -2.91 -6.06
CA PRO A 84 13.58 -3.92 -6.84
C PRO A 84 12.83 -4.93 -5.95
N GLY A 85 11.53 -5.10 -6.20
CA GLY A 85 10.64 -5.97 -5.41
C GLY A 85 10.02 -5.31 -4.17
N VAL A 86 10.42 -4.08 -3.81
CA VAL A 86 9.80 -3.31 -2.72
C VAL A 86 8.71 -2.42 -3.30
N GLU A 87 7.49 -2.93 -3.25
CA GLU A 87 6.28 -2.17 -3.59
C GLU A 87 5.20 -2.43 -2.55
N CYS A 88 4.48 -1.39 -2.14
CA CYS A 88 3.31 -1.53 -1.30
C CYS A 88 2.18 -0.59 -1.75
N TYR A 89 0.95 -1.07 -1.61
CA TYR A 89 -0.27 -0.29 -1.80
C TYR A 89 -1.02 -0.19 -0.48
N CYS A 90 -1.38 1.02 -0.11
CA CYS A 90 -2.20 1.35 1.04
C CYS A 90 -3.35 2.25 0.60
N GLN A 91 -4.45 2.21 1.33
CA GLN A 91 -5.63 3.00 1.04
C GLN A 91 -6.14 3.61 2.33
N HIS A 92 -6.32 4.92 2.34
CA HIS A 92 -7.02 5.58 3.43
C HIS A 92 -8.51 5.24 3.38
N GLU A 93 -9.10 5.01 4.55
CA GLU A 93 -10.52 4.64 4.68
C GLU A 93 -11.45 5.76 4.18
N SER A 94 -11.09 7.03 4.39
CA SER A 94 -11.91 8.16 3.94
C SER A 94 -11.91 8.33 2.42
N GLY A 95 -10.91 7.77 1.71
CA GLY A 95 -10.73 7.97 0.27
C GLY A 95 -10.43 9.42 -0.13
N ALA A 96 -10.19 10.31 0.84
CA ALA A 96 -9.90 11.72 0.58
C ALA A 96 -8.52 11.89 -0.08
N ALA A 97 -8.37 12.96 -0.87
CA ALA A 97 -7.12 13.25 -1.56
C ALA A 97 -5.97 13.45 -0.57
N VAL A 98 -4.83 12.81 -0.84
CA VAL A 98 -3.62 13.03 -0.05
C VAL A 98 -3.00 14.36 -0.49
N ILE A 99 -2.96 15.35 0.40
CA ILE A 99 -2.47 16.70 0.09
C ILE A 99 -0.99 16.88 0.40
N SER A 100 -0.46 16.16 1.39
CA SER A 100 0.96 16.22 1.75
C SER A 100 1.43 14.90 2.35
N LEU A 101 2.69 14.56 2.09
CA LEU A 101 3.38 13.40 2.63
C LEU A 101 4.72 13.84 3.22
N GLN A 102 5.05 13.34 4.41
CA GLN A 102 6.33 13.63 5.08
C GLN A 102 6.86 12.36 5.73
N PHE A 103 8.05 11.91 5.33
CA PHE A 103 8.72 10.81 6.00
C PHE A 103 9.35 11.26 7.31
N LEU A 104 9.25 10.42 8.34
CA LEU A 104 10.18 10.47 9.46
C LEU A 104 11.44 9.75 9.01
N ILE A 105 12.42 10.54 8.56
CA ILE A 105 13.60 10.04 7.84
C ILE A 105 14.34 9.00 8.67
N ASN A 106 14.55 7.81 8.07
CA ASN A 106 15.18 6.65 8.68
C ASN A 106 14.42 6.01 9.86
N GLU A 107 13.21 6.46 10.16
CA GLU A 107 12.41 5.89 11.26
C GLU A 107 11.39 4.85 10.78
N GLY A 108 11.22 4.67 9.47
CA GLY A 108 10.23 3.74 8.93
C GLY A 108 8.80 4.15 9.28
N ALA A 109 8.54 5.46 9.30
CA ALA A 109 7.22 6.04 9.51
C ALA A 109 6.95 7.15 8.50
N LEU A 110 5.68 7.35 8.19
CA LEU A 110 5.22 8.32 7.19
C LEU A 110 4.01 9.07 7.72
N VAL A 111 4.04 10.39 7.65
CA VAL A 111 2.89 11.24 7.93
C VAL A 111 2.18 11.54 6.61
N SER A 112 0.86 11.39 6.60
CA SER A 112 0.01 11.79 5.50
C SER A 112 -1.06 12.76 5.97
N ALA A 113 -1.19 13.89 5.27
CA ALA A 113 -2.29 14.82 5.45
C ALA A 113 -3.27 14.70 4.29
N LEU A 114 -4.56 14.76 4.60
CA LEU A 114 -5.65 14.54 3.66
C LEU A 114 -6.52 15.79 3.51
N ALA A 115 -7.27 15.84 2.41
CA ALA A 115 -8.20 16.92 2.11
C ALA A 115 -9.46 16.94 2.99
N ASP A 116 -9.70 15.91 3.79
CA ASP A 116 -10.78 15.84 4.79
C ASP A 116 -10.32 16.27 6.20
N ASP A 117 -9.20 16.99 6.25
CA ASP A 117 -8.58 17.54 7.45
C ASP A 117 -8.10 16.49 8.45
N SER A 118 -7.90 15.26 7.99
CA SER A 118 -7.23 14.21 8.75
C SER A 118 -5.73 14.17 8.48
N VAL A 119 -4.98 13.84 9.53
CA VAL A 119 -3.54 13.56 9.48
C VAL A 119 -3.33 12.19 10.10
N HIS A 120 -2.64 11.31 9.37
CA HIS A 120 -2.35 9.95 9.80
C HIS A 120 -0.86 9.72 9.92
N LEU A 121 -0.47 9.00 10.98
CA LEU A 121 0.87 8.45 11.15
C LEU A 121 0.87 6.98 10.75
N TRP A 122 1.63 6.65 9.71
CA TRP A 122 1.81 5.30 9.20
C TRP A 122 3.08 4.68 9.77
N ASN A 123 2.98 3.43 10.21
CA ASN A 123 4.13 2.57 10.49
C ASN A 123 4.47 1.74 9.25
N LEU A 124 5.69 1.87 8.76
CA LEU A 124 6.21 1.14 7.60
C LEU A 124 7.19 0.03 7.98
N ARG A 125 7.49 -0.16 9.28
CA ARG A 125 8.39 -1.22 9.76
C ARG A 125 7.77 -2.62 9.65
N GLN A 126 6.45 -2.69 9.62
CA GLN A 126 5.72 -3.94 9.49
C GLN A 126 5.59 -4.34 8.01
N ARG A 127 5.43 -5.66 7.76
CA ARG A 127 5.24 -6.20 6.40
C ARG A 127 4.06 -5.53 5.66
N ARG A 128 3.03 -5.14 6.39
CA ARG A 128 1.91 -4.34 5.88
C ARG A 128 1.91 -3.00 6.63
N PRO A 129 2.00 -1.87 5.92
CA PRO A 129 1.84 -0.57 6.53
C PRO A 129 0.50 -0.46 7.24
N ALA A 130 0.51 0.18 8.40
CA ALA A 130 -0.68 0.38 9.21
C ALA A 130 -0.69 1.80 9.77
N ILE A 131 -1.88 2.35 9.94
CA ILE A 131 -2.08 3.62 10.62
C ILE A 131 -1.94 3.38 12.12
N LEU A 132 -1.00 4.05 12.78
CA LEU A 132 -0.82 4.02 14.22
C LEU A 132 -1.72 5.04 14.91
N HIS A 133 -1.71 6.26 14.38
CA HIS A 133 -2.42 7.39 14.97
C HIS A 133 -3.09 8.22 13.89
N SER A 134 -4.20 8.83 14.28
CA SER A 134 -5.05 9.67 13.44
C SER A 134 -5.42 10.90 14.22
N LEU A 135 -5.26 12.07 13.63
CA LEU A 135 -5.66 13.36 14.17
C LEU A 135 -6.58 14.01 13.16
N LYS A 136 -7.72 14.54 13.60
CA LYS A 136 -8.68 15.21 12.73
C LYS A 136 -8.89 16.65 13.17
N PHE A 137 -8.72 17.58 12.24
CA PHE A 137 -8.98 19.00 12.44
C PHE A 137 -10.43 19.28 12.05
N ASN A 138 -11.20 19.86 12.98
CA ASN A 138 -12.65 20.03 12.80
C ASN A 138 -13.07 21.48 12.48
N ARG A 139 -12.13 22.44 12.50
CA ARG A 139 -12.44 23.88 12.43
C ARG A 139 -11.64 24.68 11.41
N GLU A 140 -10.54 24.12 10.93
CA GLU A 140 -9.63 24.78 10.01
C GLU A 140 -9.14 23.78 8.99
N ARG A 141 -9.29 24.11 7.71
CA ARG A 141 -8.87 23.23 6.63
C ARG A 141 -7.36 23.18 6.53
N ILE A 142 -6.81 21.97 6.45
CA ILE A 142 -5.36 21.78 6.29
C ILE A 142 -4.98 22.09 4.85
N THR A 143 -3.94 22.90 4.67
CA THR A 143 -3.41 23.26 3.35
C THR A 143 -2.04 22.67 3.09
N PHE A 144 -1.19 22.59 4.12
CA PHE A 144 0.15 22.05 3.98
C PHE A 144 0.67 21.49 5.31
N VAL A 145 1.61 20.55 5.22
CA VAL A 145 2.26 19.95 6.38
C VAL A 145 3.77 19.87 6.13
N HIS A 146 4.54 20.31 7.12
CA HIS A 146 6.00 20.30 7.07
C HIS A 146 6.58 19.67 8.34
N LEU A 147 7.51 18.73 8.15
CA LEU A 147 8.29 18.12 9.21
C LEU A 147 9.78 18.40 8.96
N PRO A 148 10.43 19.25 9.77
CA PRO A 148 11.87 19.43 9.66
C PRO A 148 12.62 18.14 10.03
N PHE A 149 13.80 17.95 9.43
CA PHE A 149 14.63 16.78 9.70
C PHE A 149 14.96 16.65 11.20
N GLN A 150 14.72 15.46 11.77
CA GLN A 150 14.91 15.14 13.20
C GLN A 150 14.09 16.01 14.18
N SER A 151 13.07 16.71 13.70
CA SER A 151 12.16 17.47 14.56
C SER A 151 11.15 16.54 15.25
N LYS A 152 10.91 16.80 16.54
CA LYS A 152 9.77 16.21 17.28
C LYS A 152 8.44 16.91 16.98
N TRP A 153 8.48 18.02 16.25
CA TRP A 153 7.36 18.90 15.99
C TRP A 153 7.02 18.93 14.51
N LEU A 154 5.75 18.65 14.23
CA LEU A 154 5.12 18.72 12.92
C LEU A 154 4.35 20.04 12.81
N TYR A 155 4.58 20.78 11.72
CA TYR A 155 3.88 22.04 11.46
C TYR A 155 2.76 21.81 10.47
N ILE A 156 1.56 22.25 10.82
CA ILE A 156 0.35 22.09 10.03
C ILE A 156 -0.18 23.49 9.69
N GLY A 157 -0.05 23.87 8.43
CA GLY A 157 -0.61 25.10 7.89
C GLY A 157 -2.08 24.93 7.55
N THR A 158 -2.87 25.95 7.86
CA THR A 158 -4.30 25.98 7.58
C THR A 158 -4.66 27.07 6.57
N GLU A 159 -5.85 26.98 5.99
CA GLU A 159 -6.36 27.98 5.04
C GLU A 159 -6.51 29.39 5.66
N LYS A 160 -6.67 29.47 6.98
CA LYS A 160 -6.75 30.75 7.71
C LYS A 160 -5.39 31.39 7.93
N GLY A 161 -4.29 30.75 7.51
CA GLY A 161 -2.93 31.20 7.74
C GLY A 161 -2.34 30.82 9.10
N ASN A 162 -3.12 30.20 9.99
CA ASN A 162 -2.62 29.72 11.27
C ASN A 162 -1.74 28.48 11.07
N ILE A 163 -0.69 28.35 11.88
CA ILE A 163 0.16 27.16 11.93
C ILE A 163 -0.03 26.47 13.27
N HIS A 164 -0.60 25.27 13.23
CA HIS A 164 -0.72 24.38 14.39
C HIS A 164 0.53 23.53 14.51
N ILE A 165 0.94 23.26 15.74
CA ILE A 165 2.09 22.41 16.04
C ILE A 165 1.58 21.10 16.63
N VAL A 166 2.07 19.98 16.11
CA VAL A 166 1.75 18.64 16.60
C VAL A 166 3.03 17.96 17.07
N ASN A 167 2.98 17.33 18.25
CA ASN A 167 4.08 16.48 18.71
C ASN A 167 4.03 15.14 17.96
N VAL A 168 5.12 14.75 17.30
CA VAL A 168 5.17 13.55 16.48
C VAL A 168 5.22 12.26 17.30
N GLU A 169 5.87 12.30 18.48
CA GLU A 169 6.02 11.13 19.36
C GLU A 169 4.69 10.72 20.00
N SER A 170 3.93 11.71 20.52
CA SER A 170 2.61 11.48 21.12
C SER A 170 1.45 11.59 20.13
N PHE A 171 1.70 12.14 18.94
CA PHE A 171 0.71 12.47 17.93
C PHE A 171 -0.45 13.34 18.45
N THR A 172 -0.13 14.29 19.33
CA THR A 172 -1.08 15.22 19.95
C THR A 172 -0.83 16.67 19.53
N LEU A 173 -1.91 17.45 19.44
CA LEU A 173 -1.84 18.88 19.18
C LEU A 173 -1.19 19.61 20.37
N SER A 174 -0.22 20.47 20.07
CA SER A 174 0.33 21.41 21.03
C SER A 174 -0.69 22.52 21.33
N GLY A 175 -0.67 23.06 22.55
CA GLY A 175 -1.44 24.26 22.89
C GLY A 175 -0.90 25.54 22.22
N TYR A 176 0.30 25.47 21.64
CA TYR A 176 0.91 26.60 20.93
C TYR A 176 0.51 26.62 19.46
N VAL A 177 0.03 27.78 19.01
CA VAL A 177 -0.38 28.06 17.63
C VAL A 177 0.29 29.35 17.18
N ILE A 178 0.93 29.32 16.01
CA ILE A 178 1.45 30.54 15.39
C ILE A 178 0.28 31.16 14.62
N MET A 179 -0.23 32.26 15.16
CA MET A 179 -1.33 33.00 14.57
C MET A 179 -0.79 33.97 13.52
N TRP A 180 -1.34 33.93 12.30
CA TRP A 180 -0.86 34.78 11.20
C TRP A 180 -0.90 36.28 11.55
N ASN A 181 -1.96 36.71 12.25
CA ASN A 181 -2.17 38.11 12.61
C ASN A 181 -1.19 38.60 13.67
N LYS A 182 -0.66 37.72 14.52
CA LYS A 182 0.35 38.07 15.53
C LYS A 182 1.78 38.05 14.98
N ALA A 183 1.99 37.46 13.81
CA ALA A 183 3.32 37.32 13.21
C ALA A 183 3.75 38.55 12.39
N ILE A 184 2.81 39.43 12.02
CA ILE A 184 3.04 40.57 11.11
C ILE A 184 3.44 41.85 11.86
N GLU A 185 3.24 41.94 13.18
CA GLU A 185 3.53 43.14 13.99
C GLU A 185 5.01 43.29 14.42
N LEU A 186 5.96 42.75 13.66
CA LEU A 186 7.41 42.87 13.93
C LEU A 186 8.05 44.09 13.27
#